data_AF-A0A093IPS0-F1
#
_entry.id   AF-A0A093IPS0-F1
#
_cell.length_a   1.000
_cell.length_b   1.000
_cell.length_c   1.000
_cell.angle_alpha   90.00
_cell.angle_beta   90.00
_cell.angle_gamma   90.00
#
_symmetry.space_group_name_H-M   'P 1'
#
loop_
_entity.id
_entity.type
_entity.pdbx_description
1 polymer ?
#
loop_
_entity_poly.entity_id
_entity_poly.type
_entity_poly.pdbx_seq_one_letter_code
_entity_poly.pdbx_strand_id
1 'polypeptide(L)'
;CQCPNGMTLDASGRTCLDIRLESCYLQHEDEQCTAQIPGRHRMDACCCSVGAAWGFECEECPLKGSPEFDALCPRGSGFSTKIEITGKPFSK
;
A
#
# COMPACT_ATOMS: atom_id res chain seq x y z
N CYS A 1 -8.13 15.61 -11.71
CA CYS A 1 -8.10 14.17 -11.42
C CYS A 1 -8.65 13.96 -10.02
N GLN A 2 -9.61 13.08 -9.84
CA GLN A 2 -10.15 12.73 -8.52
C GLN A 2 -9.85 11.25 -8.34
N CYS A 3 -9.09 10.92 -7.31
CA CYS A 3 -8.65 9.56 -7.10
C CYS A 3 -9.75 8.71 -6.45
N PRO A 4 -9.91 7.45 -6.86
CA PRO A 4 -10.87 6.54 -6.25
C PRO A 4 -10.46 6.22 -4.80
N ASN A 5 -11.45 5.88 -3.97
CA ASN A 5 -11.26 5.35 -2.61
C ASN A 5 -10.40 6.23 -1.66
N GLY A 6 -10.37 7.55 -1.87
CA GLY A 6 -9.62 8.46 -1.00
C GLY A 6 -8.09 8.42 -1.18
N MET A 7 -7.61 7.79 -2.26
CA MET A 7 -6.20 7.84 -2.64
C MET A 7 -5.74 9.28 -2.90
N THR A 8 -4.45 9.54 -2.70
CA THR A 8 -3.88 10.88 -2.85
C THR A 8 -3.10 10.99 -4.16
N LEU A 9 -3.23 12.12 -4.85
CA LEU A 9 -2.42 12.38 -6.03
C LEU A 9 -0.95 12.55 -5.67
N ASP A 10 -0.08 12.00 -6.51
CA ASP A 10 1.36 12.23 -6.45
C ASP A 10 1.73 13.69 -6.74
N ALA A 11 3.00 14.05 -6.58
CA ALA A 11 3.49 15.41 -6.83
C ALA A 11 3.24 15.93 -8.26
N SER A 12 3.17 15.03 -9.24
CA SER A 12 2.85 15.39 -10.62
C SER A 12 1.35 15.58 -10.87
N GLY A 13 0.49 15.18 -9.93
CA GLY A 13 -0.96 15.24 -10.07
C GLY A 13 -1.53 14.26 -11.10
N ARG A 14 -0.75 13.24 -11.51
CA ARG A 14 -1.10 12.32 -12.60
C ARG A 14 -1.39 10.91 -12.11
N THR A 15 -0.80 10.51 -10.99
CA THR A 15 -0.91 9.16 -10.44
C THR A 15 -1.61 9.22 -9.09
N CYS A 16 -2.61 8.36 -8.91
CA CYS A 16 -3.25 8.15 -7.63
C CYS A 16 -2.45 7.13 -6.84
N LEU A 17 -2.08 7.50 -5.61
CA LEU A 17 -1.24 6.69 -4.75
C LEU A 17 -1.94 6.51 -3.40
N ASP A 18 -1.90 5.29 -2.88
CA ASP A 18 -2.28 5.03 -1.50
C ASP A 18 -1.12 5.44 -0.56
N ILE A 19 -1.35 6.51 0.19
CA ILE A 19 -0.41 7.06 1.17
C ILE A 19 -0.77 6.68 2.61
N ARG A 20 -1.83 5.88 2.81
CA ARG A 20 -2.24 5.40 4.13
C ARG A 20 -1.12 4.55 4.71
N LEU A 21 -0.91 4.69 6.02
CA LEU A 21 0.07 3.91 6.79
C LEU A 21 -0.71 3.07 7.80
N GLU A 22 -0.78 1.76 7.55
CA GLU A 22 -1.55 0.82 8.36
C GLU A 22 -0.73 -0.43 8.71
N SER A 23 -1.34 -1.31 9.49
CA SER A 23 -0.78 -2.61 9.84
C SER A 23 -0.56 -3.48 8.59
N CYS A 24 0.59 -4.15 8.54
CA CYS A 24 0.89 -5.15 7.52
C CYS A 24 0.94 -6.53 8.18
N TYR A 25 0.48 -7.56 7.48
CA TYR A 25 0.37 -8.92 7.99
C TYR A 25 1.07 -9.90 7.05
N LEU A 26 1.80 -10.87 7.61
CA LEU A 26 2.50 -11.89 6.82
C LEU A 26 1.60 -13.06 6.42
N GLN A 27 0.44 -13.21 7.08
CA GLN A 27 -0.48 -14.31 6.85
C GLN A 27 -1.94 -13.81 6.85
N HIS A 28 -2.74 -14.38 5.95
CA HIS A 28 -4.18 -14.17 5.85
C HIS A 28 -4.83 -15.55 5.66
N GLU A 29 -5.57 -16.01 6.67
CA GLU A 29 -6.29 -17.30 6.66
C GLU A 29 -7.73 -17.08 7.17
N ASP A 30 -8.73 -17.63 6.48
CA ASP A 30 -10.15 -17.58 6.87
C ASP A 30 -10.60 -16.17 7.34
N GLU A 31 -10.35 -15.14 6.52
CA GLU A 31 -10.68 -13.72 6.78
C GLU A 31 -9.96 -13.10 7.99
N GLN A 32 -8.96 -13.79 8.55
CA GLN A 32 -8.15 -13.32 9.66
C GLN A 32 -6.71 -13.03 9.24
N CYS A 33 -6.27 -11.83 9.61
CA CYS A 33 -4.90 -11.37 9.46
C CYS A 33 -4.07 -11.78 10.67
N THR A 34 -3.01 -12.53 10.45
CA THR A 34 -2.09 -12.96 11.51
C THR A 34 -0.65 -12.57 11.17
N ALA A 35 0.25 -12.73 12.14
CA ALA A 35 1.67 -12.36 12.01
C ALA A 35 1.86 -10.89 11.56
N GLN A 36 1.30 -9.96 12.34
CA GLN A 36 1.45 -8.53 12.12
C GLN A 36 2.94 -8.12 12.16
N ILE A 37 3.36 -7.36 11.15
CA ILE A 37 4.69 -6.77 11.07
C ILE A 37 4.71 -5.50 11.94
N PRO A 38 5.70 -5.33 12.83
CA PRO A 38 5.84 -4.12 13.63
C PRO A 38 5.91 -2.85 12.77
N GLY A 39 5.23 -1.79 13.24
CA GLY A 39 5.16 -0.50 12.56
C GLY A 39 3.95 -0.37 11.64
N ARG A 40 3.82 0.79 11.01
CA ARG A 40 2.79 1.07 10.01
C ARG A 40 3.45 1.25 8.65
N HIS A 41 2.94 0.53 7.67
CA HIS A 41 3.49 0.43 6.33
C HIS A 41 2.44 0.87 5.33
N ARG A 42 2.88 1.28 4.14
CA ARG A 42 1.95 1.53 3.03
C ARG A 42 1.54 0.21 2.39
N MET A 43 0.40 0.19 1.71
CA MET A 43 -0.11 -1.01 1.04
C MET A 43 0.91 -1.56 0.03
N ASP A 44 1.55 -0.71 -0.77
CA ASP A 44 2.59 -1.13 -1.70
C ASP A 44 3.84 -1.67 -0.96
N ALA A 45 4.30 -1.03 0.11
CA ALA A 45 5.44 -1.49 0.89
C ALA A 45 5.18 -2.87 1.52
N CYS A 46 3.96 -3.09 1.98
CA CYS A 46 3.51 -4.36 2.53
C CYS A 46 3.40 -5.45 1.45
N CYS A 47 2.51 -5.23 0.48
CA CYS A 47 2.12 -6.24 -0.51
C CYS A 47 3.19 -6.47 -1.59
N CYS A 48 3.95 -5.45 -1.98
CA CYS A 48 5.06 -5.65 -2.91
C CYS A 48 6.22 -6.40 -2.26
N SER A 49 6.29 -6.47 -0.93
CA SER A 49 7.34 -7.19 -0.22
C SER A 49 6.90 -8.63 0.12
N VAL A 50 6.63 -8.89 1.40
CA VAL A 50 6.28 -10.20 1.96
C VAL A 50 4.90 -10.21 2.61
N GLY A 51 4.17 -9.10 2.58
CA GLY A 51 2.84 -9.00 3.16
C GLY A 51 1.83 -9.85 2.40
N ALA A 52 0.96 -10.52 3.15
CA ALA A 52 -0.20 -11.24 2.66
C ALA A 52 -1.50 -10.41 2.77
N ALA A 53 -1.55 -9.48 3.71
CA ALA A 53 -2.67 -8.58 3.89
C ALA A 53 -2.24 -7.27 4.57
N TRP A 54 -3.07 -6.24 4.44
CA TRP A 54 -2.76 -4.88 4.86
C TRP A 54 -4.02 -4.15 5.35
N GLY A 55 -3.86 -3.24 6.31
CA GLY A 55 -4.98 -2.44 6.83
C GLY A 55 -5.62 -3.01 8.09
N PHE A 56 -6.37 -2.17 8.80
CA PHE A 56 -7.17 -2.60 9.96
C PHE A 56 -8.26 -3.60 9.57
N GLU A 57 -8.83 -3.45 8.37
CA GLU A 57 -9.87 -4.32 7.83
C GLU A 57 -9.32 -5.60 7.19
N CYS A 58 -8.00 -5.87 7.31
CA CYS A 58 -7.38 -7.05 6.75
C CYS A 58 -7.60 -7.20 5.23
N GLU A 59 -7.33 -6.13 4.47
CA GLU A 59 -7.44 -6.16 3.01
C GLU A 59 -6.37 -7.12 2.46
N GLU A 60 -6.81 -8.16 1.73
CA GLU A 60 -5.87 -9.12 1.14
C GLU A 60 -4.95 -8.44 0.12
N CYS A 61 -3.67 -8.80 0.13
CA CYS A 61 -2.73 -8.32 -0.86
C CYS A 61 -3.03 -8.94 -2.23
N PRO A 62 -2.93 -8.18 -3.33
CA PRO A 62 -3.18 -8.71 -4.67
C PRO A 62 -2.21 -9.84 -5.00
N LEU A 63 -2.69 -10.84 -5.74
CA LEU A 63 -1.92 -12.01 -6.11
C LEU A 63 -0.74 -11.62 -7.00
N LYS A 64 0.46 -12.12 -6.69
CA LYS A 64 1.67 -11.86 -7.48
C LYS A 64 1.46 -12.29 -8.95
N GLY A 65 1.64 -11.35 -9.87
CA GLY A 65 1.40 -11.55 -11.31
C GLY A 65 -0.03 -11.28 -11.77
N SER A 66 -0.92 -10.81 -10.89
CA SER A 66 -2.20 -10.24 -11.28
C SER A 66 -2.02 -8.79 -11.77
N PRO A 67 -2.92 -8.27 -12.63
CA PRO A 67 -2.85 -6.88 -13.09
C PRO A 67 -2.97 -5.88 -11.93
N GLU A 68 -3.65 -6.23 -10.85
CA GLU A 68 -3.73 -5.44 -9.62
C GLU A 68 -2.38 -5.37 -8.91
N PHE A 69 -1.64 -6.50 -8.85
CA PHE A 69 -0.30 -6.51 -8.31
C PHE A 69 0.66 -5.67 -9.15
N ASP A 70 0.59 -5.76 -10.48
CA ASP A 70 1.44 -4.96 -11.37
C ASP A 70 1.13 -3.45 -11.27
N ALA A 71 -0.14 -3.09 -11.04
CA ALA A 71 -0.54 -1.72 -10.78
C ALA A 71 -0.03 -1.19 -9.43
N LEU A 72 -0.07 -2.02 -8.39
CA LEU A 72 0.42 -1.68 -7.04
C LEU A 72 1.96 -1.67 -6.98
N CYS A 73 2.59 -2.61 -7.68
CA CYS A 73 4.02 -2.92 -7.66
C CYS A 73 4.64 -2.82 -9.06
N PRO A 74 4.65 -1.63 -9.69
CA PRO A 74 5.12 -1.46 -11.07
C PRO A 74 6.62 -1.74 -11.25
N ARG A 75 7.38 -1.83 -10.15
CA ARG A 75 8.80 -2.20 -10.14
C ARG A 75 9.05 -3.66 -9.76
N GLY A 76 7.99 -4.44 -9.57
CA GLY A 76 8.04 -5.81 -9.08
C GLY A 76 8.20 -5.91 -7.56
N SER A 77 8.36 -7.14 -7.08
CA SER A 77 8.47 -7.41 -5.65
C SER A 77 9.76 -6.85 -5.03
N GLY A 78 9.68 -6.39 -3.79
CA GLY A 78 10.79 -5.83 -3.01
C GLY A 78 11.03 -4.32 -3.22
N PHE A 79 10.30 -3.67 -4.13
CA PHE A 79 10.41 -2.24 -4.38
C PHE A 79 9.14 -1.51 -3.94
N SER A 80 9.22 -0.76 -2.83
CA SER A 80 8.19 0.22 -2.48
C SER A 80 8.43 1.53 -3.22
N THR A 81 7.36 2.19 -3.66
CA THR A 81 7.47 3.51 -4.29
C THR A 81 7.88 4.54 -3.23
N LYS A 82 9.04 5.19 -3.41
CA LYS A 82 9.39 6.38 -2.60
C LYS A 82 8.52 7.53 -3.09
N ILE A 83 7.40 7.78 -2.43
CA ILE A 83 6.51 8.90 -2.78
C ILE A 83 7.03 10.17 -2.12
N GLU A 84 7.43 11.12 -2.95
CA GLU A 84 7.67 12.51 -2.52
C GLU A 84 6.38 13.29 -2.76
N ILE A 85 5.60 13.49 -1.70
CA ILE A 85 4.36 14.26 -1.78
C ILE A 85 4.73 15.75 -1.81
N THR A 86 4.44 16.47 -2.90
CA THR A 86 4.51 17.95 -2.88
C THR A 86 3.35 18.46 -2.05
N GLY A 87 3.58 18.55 -0.75
CA GLY A 87 2.57 18.91 0.22
C GLY A 87 3.14 18.90 1.63
N LYS A 88 4.09 19.80 1.87
CA LYS A 88 4.35 20.49 3.15
C LYS A 88 3.76 19.78 4.40
N PRO A 89 4.57 19.21 5.31
CA PRO A 89 4.08 18.95 6.65
C PRO A 89 3.85 20.31 7.34
N PHE A 90 2.63 20.84 7.24
CA PHE A 90 2.17 21.88 8.16
C PHE A 90 1.60 21.17 9.39
N SER A 91 2.49 20.71 10.26
CA SER A 91 2.16 20.59 11.66
C SER A 91 2.18 22.01 12.24
N LYS A 92 1.03 22.51 12.68
CA LYS A 92 0.93 23.71 13.51
C LYS A 92 1.18 23.36 14.97
#